data_AF-A0A0D7BBK5-F1
#
_entry.id   AF-A0A0D7BBK5-F1
#
_cell.length_a   1.000
_cell.length_b   1.000
_cell.length_c   1.000
_cell.angle_alpha   90.00
_cell.angle_beta   90.00
_cell.angle_gamma   90.00
#
_symmetry.space_group_name_H-M   'P 1'
#
loop_
_entity.id
_entity.type
_entity.pdbx_description
1 polymer ?
#
loop_
_entity_poly.entity_id
_entity_poly.type
_entity_poly.pdbx_seq_one_letter_code
_entity_poly.pdbx_strand_id
1 'polypeptide(L)'
;MSLVTIRNVEFLNNPARFSDVYRFRVTFECIAPLKDDLEWKLIYVSSPGNEDLDQELDDCLVGPVPVGVNSFEFEGSAPDPIKIPTDDVLGISALILTGSYNDQEFVRVGYYQNTEYDNEEMKETPPGKIMFDRLVRDISLKPRVTRFQIKWDATPVAQSVTAAGAATSAPVPSADDLDDGEEASEEPAKEKEKDDGADADTPMAAPATKSPPPSSS
;
A
#
# COMPACT_ATOMS: atom_id res chain seq x y z
N MET A 1 12.15 16.48 -1.06
CA MET A 1 10.90 17.04 -1.64
C MET A 1 10.55 16.21 -2.85
N SER A 2 9.28 15.88 -3.04
CA SER A 2 8.82 15.18 -4.24
C SER A 2 8.54 16.18 -5.35
N LEU A 3 8.94 15.89 -6.60
CA LEU A 3 8.52 16.71 -7.75
C LEU A 3 7.10 16.39 -8.21
N VAL A 4 6.67 15.13 -8.04
CA VAL A 4 5.32 14.67 -8.34
C VAL A 4 4.55 14.40 -7.04
N THR A 5 3.29 14.80 -6.97
CA THR A 5 2.37 14.50 -5.88
C THR A 5 1.01 14.08 -6.43
N ILE A 6 0.56 12.86 -6.10
CA ILE A 6 -0.79 12.42 -6.47
C ILE A 6 -1.85 13.25 -5.70
N ARG A 7 -2.90 13.66 -6.42
CA ARG A 7 -3.97 14.53 -5.93
C ARG A 7 -5.32 13.82 -5.82
N ASN A 8 -5.68 12.99 -6.80
CA ASN A 8 -6.89 12.15 -6.77
C ASN A 8 -6.69 10.88 -7.62
N VAL A 9 -7.43 9.81 -7.32
CA VAL A 9 -7.61 8.65 -8.20
C VAL A 9 -9.08 8.21 -8.11
N GLU A 10 -9.74 8.17 -9.26
CA GLU A 10 -11.20 8.09 -9.40
C GLU A 10 -11.58 6.92 -10.31
N PHE A 11 -12.16 5.85 -9.75
CA PHE A 11 -12.66 4.71 -10.54
C PHE A 11 -13.95 5.09 -11.27
N LEU A 12 -13.92 4.99 -12.60
CA LEU A 12 -14.98 5.40 -13.51
C LEU A 12 -16.03 4.30 -13.72
N ASN A 13 -15.67 3.04 -13.46
CA ASN A 13 -16.56 1.88 -13.54
C ASN A 13 -16.57 1.07 -12.23
N ASN A 14 -17.11 1.66 -11.17
CA ASN A 14 -17.26 0.98 -9.88
C ASN A 14 -18.69 1.15 -9.30
N PRO A 15 -19.36 0.08 -8.83
CA PRO A 15 -18.97 -1.33 -8.93
C PRO A 15 -19.08 -1.89 -10.37
N ALA A 16 -18.43 -3.03 -10.64
CA ALA A 16 -18.37 -3.69 -11.95
C ALA A 16 -18.33 -5.22 -11.83
N ARG A 17 -18.42 -5.97 -12.94
CA ARG A 17 -18.15 -7.43 -12.92
C ARG A 17 -16.68 -7.67 -12.64
N PHE A 18 -16.38 -8.82 -12.04
CA PHE A 18 -14.99 -9.21 -11.75
C PHE A 18 -14.12 -9.30 -13.03
N SER A 19 -14.73 -9.70 -14.15
CA SER A 19 -14.11 -9.84 -15.47
C SER A 19 -14.08 -8.56 -16.32
N ASP A 20 -14.65 -7.45 -15.87
CA ASP A 20 -14.55 -6.16 -16.59
C ASP A 20 -13.12 -5.59 -16.47
N VAL A 21 -12.68 -4.78 -17.44
CA VAL A 21 -11.45 -3.97 -17.28
C VAL A 21 -11.60 -2.96 -16.12
N TYR A 22 -10.53 -2.61 -15.42
CA TYR A 22 -10.53 -1.46 -14.51
C TYR A 22 -10.42 -0.18 -15.35
N ARG A 23 -11.19 0.85 -15.01
CA ARG A 23 -11.06 2.19 -15.61
C ARG A 23 -11.00 3.22 -14.50
N PHE A 24 -9.92 4.00 -14.44
CA PHE A 24 -9.78 5.08 -13.47
C PHE A 24 -9.04 6.28 -14.03
N ARG A 25 -9.36 7.44 -13.49
CA ARG A 25 -8.66 8.69 -13.78
C ARG A 25 -7.67 8.99 -12.66
N VAL A 26 -6.39 9.10 -13.00
CA VAL A 26 -5.34 9.56 -12.08
C VAL A 26 -5.15 11.05 -12.26
N THR A 27 -5.26 11.82 -11.18
CA THR A 27 -4.94 13.26 -11.15
C THR A 27 -3.74 13.47 -10.24
N PHE A 28 -2.69 14.09 -10.77
CA PHE A 28 -1.45 14.38 -10.05
C PHE A 28 -0.94 15.79 -10.35
N GLU A 29 -0.02 16.27 -9.53
CA GLU A 29 0.62 17.58 -9.66
C GLU A 29 2.12 17.41 -9.84
N CYS A 30 2.70 18.12 -10.79
CA CYS A 30 4.14 18.15 -11.07
C CYS A 30 4.67 19.57 -10.89
N ILE A 31 5.58 19.80 -9.92
CA ILE A 31 6.03 21.15 -9.54
C ILE A 31 7.27 21.64 -10.32
N ALA A 32 7.91 20.77 -11.09
CA ALA A 32 9.07 21.07 -11.95
C ALA A 32 9.05 20.12 -13.16
N PRO A 33 9.67 20.47 -14.31
CA PRO A 33 9.72 19.58 -15.46
C PRO A 33 10.56 18.34 -15.15
N LEU A 34 10.06 17.17 -15.56
CA LEU A 34 10.81 15.91 -15.57
C LEU A 34 11.61 15.80 -16.88
N LYS A 35 12.62 14.92 -16.90
CA LYS A 35 13.37 14.59 -18.13
C LYS A 35 12.78 13.34 -18.78
N ASP A 36 12.54 12.34 -17.95
CA ASP A 36 12.05 11.02 -18.31
C ASP A 36 10.54 10.91 -17.98
N ASP A 37 9.90 9.83 -18.40
CA ASP A 37 8.47 9.61 -18.20
C ASP A 37 8.16 9.04 -16.80
N LEU A 38 6.91 9.15 -16.35
CA LEU A 38 6.43 8.48 -15.15
C LEU A 38 5.86 7.10 -15.50
N GLU A 39 6.38 6.04 -14.90
CA GLU A 39 5.77 4.71 -14.98
C GLU A 39 4.63 4.63 -13.96
N TRP A 40 3.45 4.18 -14.42
CA TRP A 40 2.30 3.87 -13.58
C TRP A 40 1.89 2.42 -13.83
N LYS A 41 1.66 1.66 -12.76
CA LYS A 41 1.45 0.21 -12.84
C LYS A 41 0.35 -0.24 -11.89
N LEU A 42 -0.58 -1.02 -12.41
CA LEU A 42 -1.72 -1.54 -11.67
C LEU A 42 -1.47 -3.01 -11.29
N ILE A 43 -1.52 -3.31 -10.01
CA ILE A 43 -1.22 -4.64 -9.46
C ILE A 43 -2.41 -5.11 -8.63
N TYR A 44 -2.91 -6.32 -8.90
CA TYR A 44 -3.92 -6.99 -8.09
C TYR A 44 -3.27 -8.01 -7.16
N VAL A 45 -3.52 -7.89 -5.86
CA VAL A 45 -3.00 -8.81 -4.84
C VAL A 45 -3.85 -10.07 -4.82
N SER A 46 -3.35 -11.16 -5.38
CA SER A 46 -4.10 -12.41 -5.52
C SER A 46 -4.24 -13.18 -4.21
N SER A 47 -3.30 -13.00 -3.26
CA SER A 47 -3.37 -13.61 -1.93
C SER A 47 -2.61 -12.75 -0.91
N PRO A 48 -3.21 -12.36 0.23
CA PRO A 48 -2.61 -11.43 1.18
C PRO A 48 -1.39 -11.99 1.95
N GLY A 49 -0.98 -13.23 1.67
CA GLY A 49 0.20 -13.88 2.23
C GLY A 49 1.25 -14.32 1.20
N ASN A 50 1.09 -14.01 -0.09
CA ASN A 50 2.02 -14.46 -1.13
C ASN A 50 2.13 -13.48 -2.32
N GLU A 51 3.10 -12.57 -2.23
CA GLU A 51 3.39 -11.56 -3.27
C GLU A 51 3.85 -12.18 -4.61
N ASP A 52 4.33 -13.45 -4.64
CA ASP A 52 4.65 -14.17 -5.90
C ASP A 52 3.41 -14.48 -6.76
N LEU A 53 2.19 -14.31 -6.22
CA LEU A 53 0.92 -14.46 -6.94
C LEU A 53 0.32 -13.12 -7.38
N ASP A 54 0.94 -12.00 -7.05
CA ASP A 54 0.43 -10.68 -7.42
C ASP A 54 0.45 -10.48 -8.93
N GLN A 55 -0.63 -9.93 -9.45
CA GLN A 55 -0.86 -9.82 -10.89
C GLN A 55 -0.73 -8.37 -11.34
N GLU A 56 0.35 -8.08 -12.04
CA GLU A 56 0.44 -6.90 -12.89
C GLU A 56 -0.66 -6.97 -13.96
N LEU A 57 -1.60 -6.02 -13.91
CA LEU A 57 -2.80 -5.97 -14.74
C LEU A 57 -2.60 -5.13 -16.00
N ASP A 58 -1.82 -4.06 -15.89
CA ASP A 58 -1.37 -3.18 -16.98
C ASP A 58 -0.31 -2.21 -16.44
N ASP A 59 0.50 -1.68 -17.35
CA ASP A 59 1.48 -0.62 -17.11
C ASP A 59 1.36 0.49 -18.16
N CYS A 60 1.76 1.73 -17.82
CA CYS A 60 1.98 2.75 -18.83
C CYS A 60 3.05 3.78 -18.45
N LEU A 61 3.66 4.36 -19.48
CA LEU A 61 4.56 5.50 -19.37
C LEU A 61 3.79 6.79 -19.68
N VAL A 62 3.87 7.76 -18.77
CA VAL A 62 3.20 9.06 -18.86
C VAL A 62 4.24 10.18 -18.93
N GLY A 63 4.45 10.70 -20.13
CA GLY A 63 5.20 11.93 -20.36
C GLY A 63 5.25 12.35 -21.84
N PRO A 64 5.95 13.46 -22.16
CA PRO A 64 6.64 14.34 -21.21
C PRO A 64 5.65 15.12 -20.32
N VAL A 65 5.91 15.16 -19.02
CA VAL A 65 5.00 15.72 -18.01
C VAL A 65 5.14 17.25 -17.90
N PRO A 66 4.09 18.05 -18.17
CA PRO A 66 4.15 19.49 -18.00
C PRO A 66 3.93 19.89 -16.53
N VAL A 67 4.47 21.06 -16.15
CA VAL A 67 4.34 21.62 -14.80
C VAL A 67 2.90 22.09 -14.54
N GLY A 68 2.35 21.71 -13.39
CA GLY A 68 0.97 22.01 -13.00
C GLY A 68 0.20 20.77 -12.55
N VAL A 69 -1.13 20.85 -12.56
CA VAL A 69 -2.02 19.72 -12.30
C VAL A 69 -2.36 19.03 -13.62
N ASN A 70 -2.10 17.73 -13.68
CA ASN A 70 -2.34 16.85 -14.82
C ASN A 70 -3.36 15.76 -14.44
N SER A 71 -4.06 15.25 -15.43
CA SER A 71 -4.86 14.03 -15.27
C SER A 71 -4.84 13.19 -16.53
N PHE A 72 -4.78 11.87 -16.37
CA PHE A 72 -4.93 10.90 -17.46
C PHE A 72 -5.93 9.81 -17.04
N GLU A 73 -6.55 9.17 -18.02
CA GLU A 73 -7.40 8.01 -17.82
C GLU A 73 -6.59 6.76 -18.15
N PHE A 74 -6.66 5.77 -17.26
CA PHE A 74 -5.95 4.50 -17.34
C PHE A 74 -7.00 3.39 -17.40
N GLU A 75 -6.79 2.45 -18.32
CA GLU A 75 -7.52 1.18 -18.35
C GLU A 75 -6.55 0.06 -18.02
N GLY A 76 -7.01 -0.95 -17.29
CA GLY A 76 -6.20 -2.12 -16.97
C GLY A 76 -6.99 -3.42 -17.03
N SER A 77 -6.34 -4.52 -17.40
CA SER A 77 -6.98 -5.82 -17.58
C SER A 77 -7.60 -6.39 -16.29
N ALA A 78 -8.57 -7.29 -16.41
CA ALA A 78 -9.04 -8.08 -15.27
C ALA A 78 -7.96 -9.11 -14.84
N PRO A 79 -7.82 -9.44 -13.55
CA PRO A 79 -6.87 -10.47 -13.10
C PRO A 79 -7.22 -11.84 -13.67
N ASP A 80 -6.21 -12.67 -13.93
CA ASP A 80 -6.38 -14.05 -14.37
C ASP A 80 -6.96 -14.89 -13.22
N PRO A 81 -8.19 -15.44 -13.34
CA PRO A 81 -8.82 -16.23 -12.30
C PRO A 81 -8.12 -17.56 -12.02
N ILE A 82 -7.22 -18.02 -12.90
CA ILE A 82 -6.46 -19.28 -12.73
C ILE A 82 -5.30 -19.10 -11.73
N LYS A 83 -4.80 -17.88 -11.55
CA LYS A 83 -3.67 -17.57 -10.65
C LYS A 83 -4.09 -17.21 -9.22
N ILE A 84 -5.38 -16.99 -8.98
CA ILE A 84 -5.92 -16.62 -7.66
C ILE A 84 -6.30 -17.91 -6.90
N PRO A 85 -5.86 -18.11 -5.65
CA PRO A 85 -6.33 -19.22 -4.82
C PRO A 85 -7.85 -19.16 -4.64
N THR A 86 -8.54 -20.29 -4.81
CA THR A 86 -10.02 -20.36 -4.78
C THR A 86 -10.62 -19.69 -3.54
N ASP A 87 -9.95 -19.81 -2.41
CA ASP A 87 -10.34 -19.28 -1.10
C ASP A 87 -10.15 -17.74 -0.98
N ASP A 88 -9.25 -17.14 -1.77
CA ASP A 88 -8.95 -15.70 -1.81
C ASP A 88 -9.76 -14.93 -2.88
N VAL A 89 -10.52 -15.62 -3.75
CA VAL A 89 -11.34 -14.98 -4.81
C VAL A 89 -12.53 -14.18 -4.24
N LEU A 90 -13.07 -14.59 -3.08
CA LEU A 90 -14.25 -13.99 -2.46
C LEU A 90 -13.87 -13.15 -1.24
N GLY A 91 -14.58 -12.04 -1.04
CA GLY A 91 -14.29 -11.09 0.04
C GLY A 91 -13.23 -10.07 -0.36
N ILE A 92 -12.36 -9.71 0.59
CA ILE A 92 -11.52 -8.51 0.49
C ILE A 92 -10.13 -8.82 -0.07
N SER A 93 -9.89 -8.41 -1.31
CA SER A 93 -8.58 -8.36 -1.97
C SER A 93 -7.99 -6.94 -1.89
N ALA A 94 -6.71 -6.77 -2.26
CA ALA A 94 -6.10 -5.45 -2.42
C ALA A 94 -5.76 -5.16 -3.89
N LEU A 95 -5.94 -3.91 -4.30
CA LEU A 95 -5.60 -3.39 -5.62
C LEU A 95 -4.63 -2.23 -5.43
N ILE A 96 -3.43 -2.32 -6.00
CA ILE A 96 -2.32 -1.39 -5.76
C ILE A 96 -1.99 -0.66 -7.07
N LEU A 97 -2.09 0.66 -7.05
CA LEU A 97 -1.50 1.51 -8.08
C LEU A 97 -0.15 2.03 -7.58
N THR A 98 0.94 1.66 -8.26
CA THR A 98 2.26 2.26 -8.03
C THR A 98 2.53 3.36 -9.04
N GLY A 99 3.35 4.34 -8.63
CA GLY A 99 3.93 5.36 -9.50
C GLY A 99 5.43 5.43 -9.27
N SER A 100 6.20 5.30 -10.34
CA SER A 100 7.66 5.23 -10.35
C SER A 100 8.27 6.28 -11.29
N TYR A 101 9.52 6.65 -11.01
CA TYR A 101 10.33 7.53 -11.86
C TYR A 101 11.79 7.09 -11.81
N ASN A 102 12.39 6.78 -12.96
CA ASN A 102 13.75 6.21 -13.08
C ASN A 102 13.98 5.08 -12.06
N ASP A 103 13.21 4.00 -12.24
CA ASP A 103 13.17 2.75 -11.44
C ASP A 103 12.92 2.91 -9.93
N GLN A 104 12.49 4.09 -9.47
CA GLN A 104 12.21 4.38 -8.07
C GLN A 104 10.73 4.68 -7.86
N GLU A 105 10.03 3.79 -7.14
CA GLU A 105 8.66 4.02 -6.68
C GLU A 105 8.60 5.24 -5.74
N PHE A 106 7.81 6.27 -6.10
CA PHE A 106 7.62 7.46 -5.26
C PHE A 106 6.25 7.48 -4.56
N VAL A 107 5.27 6.73 -5.08
CA VAL A 107 3.93 6.62 -4.51
C VAL A 107 3.35 5.22 -4.69
N ARG A 108 2.62 4.75 -3.67
CA ARG A 108 1.82 3.53 -3.71
C ARG A 108 0.43 3.84 -3.16
N VAL A 109 -0.61 3.50 -3.92
CA VAL A 109 -2.00 3.73 -3.56
C VAL A 109 -2.72 2.38 -3.50
N GLY A 110 -2.90 1.87 -2.29
CA GLY A 110 -3.63 0.64 -2.03
C GLY A 110 -5.13 0.91 -1.84
N TYR A 111 -5.95 0.23 -2.63
CA TYR A 111 -7.40 0.15 -2.51
C TYR A 111 -7.80 -1.22 -1.97
N TYR A 112 -8.89 -1.27 -1.20
CA TYR A 112 -9.57 -2.53 -0.91
C TYR A 112 -10.63 -2.78 -1.96
N GLN A 113 -10.56 -3.95 -2.59
CA GLN A 113 -11.62 -4.47 -3.44
C GLN A 113 -12.38 -5.53 -2.65
N ASN A 114 -13.70 -5.45 -2.63
CA ASN A 114 -14.57 -6.51 -2.12
C ASN A 114 -15.21 -7.23 -3.30
N THR A 115 -15.06 -8.56 -3.38
CA THR A 115 -15.59 -9.40 -4.46
C THR A 115 -16.69 -10.32 -3.92
N GLU A 116 -17.92 -10.14 -4.39
CA GLU A 116 -19.11 -10.87 -3.93
C GLU A 116 -19.99 -11.35 -5.10
N TYR A 117 -20.91 -12.28 -4.83
CA TYR A 117 -21.90 -12.71 -5.83
C TYR A 117 -23.00 -11.66 -6.08
N ASP A 118 -23.58 -11.67 -7.27
CA ASP A 118 -24.68 -10.77 -7.66
C ASP A 118 -26.04 -11.07 -7.00
N ASN A 119 -26.17 -12.18 -6.26
CA ASN A 119 -27.38 -12.61 -5.57
C ASN A 119 -27.14 -13.04 -4.12
N GLU A 120 -28.05 -12.63 -3.23
CA GLU A 120 -27.97 -12.80 -1.77
C GLU A 120 -27.86 -14.26 -1.32
N GLU A 121 -28.59 -15.18 -1.97
CA GLU A 121 -28.53 -16.64 -1.72
C GLU A 121 -27.10 -17.20 -1.80
N MET A 122 -26.28 -16.72 -2.76
CA MET A 122 -24.90 -17.17 -2.95
C MET A 122 -23.90 -16.38 -2.09
N LYS A 123 -24.31 -15.29 -1.44
CA LYS A 123 -23.53 -14.64 -0.38
C LYS A 123 -23.68 -15.39 0.94
N GLU A 124 -24.91 -15.81 1.29
CA GLU A 124 -25.16 -16.60 2.50
C GLU A 124 -24.66 -18.04 2.36
N THR A 125 -24.88 -18.68 1.21
CA THR A 125 -24.45 -20.06 0.92
C THR A 125 -23.63 -20.10 -0.37
N PRO A 126 -22.31 -19.77 -0.30
CA PRO A 126 -21.46 -19.78 -1.49
C PRO A 126 -21.35 -21.20 -2.09
N PRO A 127 -21.46 -21.33 -3.43
CA PRO A 127 -21.35 -22.62 -4.10
C PRO A 127 -19.91 -23.16 -4.04
N GLY A 128 -19.76 -24.47 -3.87
CA GLY A 128 -18.45 -25.17 -3.83
C GLY A 128 -17.64 -25.16 -5.14
N LYS A 129 -18.02 -24.33 -6.11
CA LYS A 129 -17.25 -23.94 -7.29
C LYS A 129 -17.52 -22.47 -7.56
N ILE A 130 -16.47 -21.67 -7.69
CA ILE A 130 -16.58 -20.24 -7.99
C ILE A 130 -17.19 -20.03 -9.39
N MET A 131 -18.17 -19.14 -9.49
CA MET A 131 -18.82 -18.75 -10.75
C MET A 131 -18.47 -17.30 -11.10
N PHE A 132 -17.32 -17.11 -11.76
CA PHE A 132 -16.75 -15.79 -12.07
C PHE A 132 -17.72 -14.85 -12.81
N ASP A 133 -18.59 -15.38 -13.68
CA ASP A 133 -19.62 -14.59 -14.39
C ASP A 133 -20.58 -13.86 -13.44
N ARG A 134 -20.80 -14.40 -12.23
CA ARG A 134 -21.68 -13.85 -11.19
C ARG A 134 -20.96 -12.97 -10.17
N LEU A 135 -19.64 -12.83 -10.25
CA LEU A 135 -18.88 -12.00 -9.33
C LEU A 135 -18.97 -10.53 -9.71
N VAL A 136 -19.28 -9.71 -8.72
CA VAL A 136 -19.27 -8.25 -8.75
C VAL A 136 -18.18 -7.78 -7.79
N ARG A 137 -17.36 -6.83 -8.25
CA ARG A 137 -16.34 -6.18 -7.44
C ARG A 137 -16.74 -4.75 -7.10
N ASP A 138 -16.49 -4.34 -5.87
CA ASP A 138 -16.64 -2.98 -5.37
C ASP A 138 -15.32 -2.50 -4.75
N ILE A 139 -14.82 -1.35 -5.23
CA ILE A 139 -13.53 -0.78 -4.88
C ILE A 139 -13.76 0.37 -3.89
N SER A 140 -13.29 0.20 -2.66
CA SER A 140 -13.54 1.13 -1.56
C SER A 140 -12.92 2.51 -1.83
N LEU A 141 -13.74 3.56 -1.81
CA LEU A 141 -13.32 4.96 -2.03
C LEU A 141 -12.39 5.56 -0.94
N LYS A 142 -11.75 4.72 -0.12
CA LYS A 142 -10.82 5.09 0.96
C LYS A 142 -9.42 4.52 0.67
N PRO A 143 -8.62 5.14 -0.21
CA PRO A 143 -7.27 4.70 -0.51
C PRO A 143 -6.33 4.80 0.71
N ARG A 144 -5.40 3.85 0.81
CA ARG A 144 -4.18 3.95 1.63
C ARG A 144 -3.05 4.47 0.75
N VAL A 145 -2.60 5.71 0.98
CA VAL A 145 -1.51 6.33 0.22
C VAL A 145 -0.20 6.27 0.99
N THR A 146 0.76 5.48 0.52
CA THR A 146 2.15 5.49 0.97
C THR A 146 2.99 6.33 0.01
N ARG A 147 3.99 7.06 0.52
CA ARG A 147 4.87 7.94 -0.26
C ARG A 147 6.32 7.72 0.14
N PHE A 148 7.20 7.69 -0.85
CA PHE A 148 8.63 7.46 -0.68
C PHE A 148 9.42 8.71 -1.08
N GLN A 149 10.67 8.85 -0.60
CA GLN A 149 11.57 9.90 -1.06
C GLN A 149 12.58 9.31 -2.04
N ILE A 150 12.41 9.63 -3.32
CA ILE A 150 13.29 9.18 -4.41
C ILE A 150 14.26 10.28 -4.83
N LYS A 151 15.26 9.93 -5.66
CA LYS A 151 16.12 10.89 -6.34
C LYS A 151 15.41 11.39 -7.59
N TRP A 152 15.17 12.70 -7.64
CA TRP A 152 14.59 13.39 -8.78
C TRP A 152 15.66 14.16 -9.57
N ASP A 153 15.40 14.43 -10.85
CA ASP A 153 16.26 15.22 -11.75
C ASP A 153 16.37 16.72 -11.46
N ALA A 154 15.98 17.13 -10.25
CA ALA A 154 16.18 18.47 -9.74
C ALA A 154 17.68 18.78 -9.61
N THR A 155 18.26 19.34 -10.68
CA THR A 155 19.54 20.05 -10.63
C THR A 155 19.49 20.96 -9.40
N PRO A 156 20.41 20.83 -8.43
CA PRO A 156 20.38 21.68 -7.25
C PRO A 156 20.50 23.12 -7.73
N VAL A 157 19.48 23.93 -7.47
CA VAL A 157 19.53 25.38 -7.70
C VAL A 157 20.47 25.94 -6.65
N ALA A 158 21.77 25.80 -6.92
CA ALA A 158 22.82 26.35 -6.10
C ALA A 158 22.58 27.85 -6.03
N GLN A 159 22.14 28.32 -4.87
CA GLN A 159 22.00 29.74 -4.59
C GLN A 159 23.42 30.32 -4.56
N SER A 160 23.87 30.74 -5.74
CA SER A 160 25.17 31.34 -5.97
C SER A 160 25.22 32.74 -5.35
N VAL A 161 25.33 32.77 -4.02
CA VAL A 161 25.66 33.96 -3.24
C VAL A 161 26.94 34.56 -3.83
N THR A 162 26.77 35.70 -4.50
CA THR A 162 27.82 36.35 -5.29
C THR A 162 28.85 37.02 -4.38
N ALA A 163 29.82 36.24 -3.90
CA ALA A 163 30.96 36.73 -3.13
C ALA A 163 32.12 37.10 -4.08
N ALA A 164 32.08 38.32 -4.64
CA ALA A 164 33.23 38.90 -5.32
C ALA A 164 34.19 39.51 -4.27
N GLY A 165 35.34 38.87 -4.06
CA GLY A 165 36.38 39.28 -3.11
C GLY A 165 37.67 38.49 -3.34
N ALA A 166 38.83 39.08 -2.99
CA ALA A 166 40.13 38.56 -3.43
C ALA A 166 41.21 38.51 -2.33
N ALA A 167 42.20 37.64 -2.58
CA ALA A 167 43.59 37.69 -2.10
C ALA A 167 43.95 37.37 -0.62
N THR A 168 44.84 36.36 -0.49
CA THR A 168 46.03 36.30 0.38
C THR A 168 45.94 36.40 1.93
N SER A 169 46.10 35.24 2.58
CA SER A 169 47.09 34.92 3.65
C SER A 169 47.33 35.83 4.89
N ALA A 170 46.78 35.40 6.05
CA ALA A 170 47.39 35.33 7.40
C ALA A 170 47.91 36.61 8.13
N PRO A 171 48.20 36.61 9.46
CA PRO A 171 47.95 35.61 10.54
C PRO A 171 47.22 36.17 11.82
N VAL A 172 47.15 35.36 12.88
CA VAL A 172 46.66 35.53 14.29
C VAL A 172 47.43 36.60 15.13
N PRO A 173 47.09 36.93 16.43
CA PRO A 173 46.07 36.42 17.39
C PRO A 173 45.09 37.52 17.88
N SER A 174 44.45 37.64 19.08
CA SER A 174 44.44 37.03 20.47
C SER A 174 43.11 37.48 21.16
N ALA A 175 42.64 37.07 22.35
CA ALA A 175 42.84 35.94 23.30
C ALA A 175 41.78 36.03 24.45
N ASP A 176 41.66 34.97 25.29
CA ASP A 176 40.88 34.83 26.56
C ASP A 176 39.34 35.01 26.46
N ASP A 177 38.47 34.47 27.35
CA ASP A 177 38.63 33.77 28.64
C ASP A 177 37.48 32.74 28.91
N LEU A 178 37.63 31.93 29.97
CA LEU A 178 36.63 31.09 30.67
C LEU A 178 36.11 29.77 30.03
N ASP A 179 36.78 28.69 30.44
CA ASP A 179 36.16 27.44 30.96
C ASP A 179 35.44 27.76 32.32
N ASP A 180 34.66 26.92 33.02
CA ASP A 180 34.52 25.46 33.04
C ASP A 180 33.06 24.99 33.31
N GLY A 181 32.80 23.67 33.23
CA GLY A 181 31.46 23.10 33.47
C GLY A 181 31.25 21.65 32.99
N GLU A 182 32.00 20.70 33.54
CA GLU A 182 31.89 19.26 33.22
C GLU A 182 30.82 18.53 34.09
N GLU A 183 30.56 17.25 33.78
CA GLU A 183 29.79 16.24 34.54
C GLU A 183 28.25 16.37 34.57
N ALA A 184 27.47 15.27 34.70
CA ALA A 184 27.68 13.85 34.33
C ALA A 184 26.33 13.08 34.41
N SER A 185 26.21 11.97 33.65
CA SER A 185 25.29 10.83 33.92
C SER A 185 23.76 11.13 33.98
N GLU A 186 22.82 10.20 34.11
CA GLU A 186 22.82 8.72 34.09
C GLU A 186 21.44 8.23 33.56
N GLU A 187 21.36 7.11 32.81
CA GLU A 187 20.13 6.30 32.78
C GLU A 187 20.07 5.49 34.09
N PRO A 188 18.88 5.13 34.62
CA PRO A 188 18.58 3.69 34.53
C PRO A 188 17.08 3.28 34.53
N ALA A 189 16.94 1.98 34.22
CA ALA A 189 16.00 1.02 34.80
C ALA A 189 14.55 0.91 34.27
N LYS A 190 14.19 -0.37 34.04
CA LYS A 190 12.83 -0.90 34.00
C LYS A 190 12.42 -1.32 35.41
N GLU A 191 11.13 -1.26 35.72
CA GLU A 191 10.53 -2.15 36.72
C GLU A 191 9.57 -3.15 36.06
N LYS A 192 9.27 -4.24 36.77
CA LYS A 192 8.56 -5.41 36.28
C LYS A 192 7.97 -6.20 37.47
N GLU A 193 6.86 -6.90 37.26
CA GLU A 193 6.20 -7.81 38.23
C GLU A 193 5.52 -7.08 39.42
N LYS A 194 4.55 -7.67 40.17
CA LYS A 194 4.10 -9.08 40.27
C LYS A 194 2.63 -9.21 40.77
N ASP A 195 2.16 -10.46 40.92
CA ASP A 195 1.08 -10.98 41.80
C ASP A 195 -0.41 -10.66 41.50
N ASP A 196 -1.39 -11.52 41.84
CA ASP A 196 -1.47 -13.02 41.87
C ASP A 196 -2.92 -13.49 42.15
N GLY A 197 -3.19 -14.82 42.12
CA GLY A 197 -4.44 -15.48 42.59
C GLY A 197 -5.60 -15.60 41.56
N ALA A 198 -6.18 -16.77 41.18
CA ALA A 198 -6.54 -18.05 41.84
C ALA A 198 -7.90 -18.02 42.59
N ASP A 199 -8.76 -19.06 42.64
CA ASP A 199 -8.69 -20.45 42.12
C ASP A 199 -10.12 -21.08 41.96
N ALA A 200 -10.20 -22.35 41.50
CA ALA A 200 -11.33 -23.32 41.58
C ALA A 200 -12.65 -23.00 40.83
N ASP A 201 -13.56 -23.96 40.54
CA ASP A 201 -13.65 -25.39 40.91
C ASP A 201 -14.21 -26.27 39.76
N THR A 202 -14.06 -27.60 39.83
CA THR A 202 -14.61 -28.61 38.89
C THR A 202 -14.59 -29.99 39.57
N PRO A 203 -15.71 -30.74 39.70
CA PRO A 203 -15.95 -31.87 38.75
C PRO A 203 -17.40 -32.42 38.59
N MET A 204 -17.64 -33.27 37.56
CA MET A 204 -17.87 -34.73 37.73
C MET A 204 -18.89 -35.43 36.78
N ALA A 205 -18.36 -36.28 35.89
CA ALA A 205 -18.84 -37.58 35.35
C ALA A 205 -20.34 -37.92 35.09
N ALA A 206 -20.65 -38.22 33.82
CA ALA A 206 -21.13 -39.52 33.24
C ALA A 206 -22.31 -40.32 33.89
N PRO A 207 -23.19 -40.98 33.09
CA PRO A 207 -22.84 -42.25 32.44
C PRO A 207 -23.43 -42.49 31.03
N ALA A 208 -23.17 -43.67 30.45
CA ALA A 208 -23.49 -44.03 29.05
C ALA A 208 -24.79 -44.85 28.86
N THR A 209 -25.28 -44.89 27.62
CA THR A 209 -26.32 -45.81 27.11
C THR A 209 -25.85 -46.56 25.86
N LYS A 210 -26.63 -47.53 25.36
CA LYS A 210 -26.17 -48.67 24.54
C LYS A 210 -27.09 -48.92 23.33
N SER A 211 -26.51 -49.25 22.17
CA SER A 211 -27.20 -49.53 20.89
C SER A 211 -28.13 -50.76 20.93
N PRO A 212 -28.98 -50.97 19.90
CA PRO A 212 -28.62 -51.95 18.86
C PRO A 212 -29.00 -51.45 17.42
N PRO A 213 -29.37 -52.24 16.37
CA PRO A 213 -28.81 -52.04 15.01
C PRO A 213 -29.85 -51.70 13.92
N PRO A 214 -29.44 -51.41 12.66
CA PRO A 214 -30.36 -51.26 11.53
C PRO A 214 -30.94 -52.61 11.06
N SER A 215 -32.16 -52.57 10.51
CA SER A 215 -32.85 -53.72 9.90
C SER A 215 -32.91 -53.59 8.38
N SER A 216 -32.54 -54.65 7.66
CA SER A 216 -32.61 -54.72 6.18
C SER A 216 -33.42 -55.92 5.72
N SER A 217 -34.56 -55.69 5.08
CA SER A 217 -35.33 -56.59 4.21
C SER A 217 -36.33 -55.77 3.40
#